data_AF-A0A967NAM6-F1
#
_entry.id   AF-A0A967NAM6-F1
#
_cell.length_a   1.000
_cell.length_b   1.000
_cell.length_c   1.000
_cell.angle_alpha   90.00
_cell.angle_beta   90.00
_cell.angle_gamma   90.00
#
_symmetry.space_group_name_H-M   'P 1'
#
loop_
_entity.id
_entity.type
_entity.pdbx_description
1 polymer ?
#
loop_
_entity_poly.entity_id
_entity_poly.type
_entity_poly.pdbx_seq_one_letter_code
_entity_poly.pdbx_strand_id
1 'polypeptide(L)'
;MRAPESVTAFAPATVGNVVCGFDVLGLALEAPGDRVTVRLRHAPEVVVTEITGDDGRLPTDAGENTAGAAVRALLDAGGRGEGVALQLDKGLPLSGGMGGSAASAVAAVVAADALLELGSPP
;
A
#
# COMPACT_ATOMS: atom_id res chain seq x y z
N MET A 1 -3.09 -4.77 -25.78
CA MET A 1 -3.77 -5.40 -24.62
C MET A 1 -4.60 -4.33 -23.94
N ARG A 2 -5.75 -4.68 -23.35
CA ARG A 2 -6.57 -3.72 -22.60
C ARG A 2 -5.95 -3.57 -21.21
N ALA A 3 -5.79 -2.36 -20.71
CA ALA A 3 -5.27 -2.13 -19.35
C ALA A 3 -6.18 -2.84 -18.33
N PRO A 4 -5.61 -3.45 -17.27
CA PRO A 4 -6.40 -4.13 -16.25
C PRO A 4 -7.30 -3.12 -15.52
N GLU A 5 -8.53 -3.54 -15.18
CA GLU A 5 -9.46 -2.69 -14.40
C GLU A 5 -9.02 -2.53 -12.94
N SER A 6 -8.20 -3.47 -12.45
CA SER A 6 -7.65 -3.47 -11.09
C SER A 6 -6.35 -4.28 -11.03
N VAL A 7 -5.45 -3.90 -10.12
CA VAL A 7 -4.23 -4.64 -9.80
C VAL A 7 -4.16 -4.88 -8.29
N THR A 8 -3.72 -6.07 -7.89
CA THR A 8 -3.47 -6.41 -6.48
C THR A 8 -1.99 -6.71 -6.29
N ALA A 9 -1.39 -6.14 -5.25
CA ALA A 9 -0.05 -6.49 -4.81
C ALA A 9 -0.05 -7.02 -3.37
N PHE A 10 0.99 -7.76 -3.05
CA PHE A 10 1.26 -8.30 -1.71
C PHE A 10 2.57 -7.71 -1.20
N ALA A 11 2.62 -7.34 0.07
CA ALA A 11 3.85 -6.95 0.75
C ALA A 11 4.01 -7.74 2.06
N PRO A 12 5.15 -8.40 2.26
CA PRO A 12 5.37 -9.23 3.44
C PRO A 12 5.66 -8.39 4.69
N ALA A 13 5.56 -9.06 5.85
CA ALA A 13 6.12 -8.57 7.10
C ALA A 13 7.62 -8.25 6.97
N THR A 14 8.07 -7.31 7.79
CA THR A 14 9.49 -6.95 7.89
C THR A 14 9.94 -6.92 9.34
N VAL A 15 11.21 -7.25 9.59
CA VAL A 15 11.88 -6.99 10.87
C VAL A 15 12.84 -5.82 10.68
N GLY A 16 12.68 -4.77 11.50
CA GLY A 16 13.62 -3.65 11.59
C GLY A 16 14.66 -3.83 12.69
N ASN A 17 15.66 -2.93 12.72
CA ASN A 17 16.76 -2.82 13.68
C ASN A 17 17.77 -3.98 13.67
N VAL A 18 17.32 -5.24 13.67
CA VAL A 18 18.19 -6.43 13.62
C VAL A 18 19.34 -6.35 14.65
N VAL A 19 18.98 -6.28 15.93
CA VAL A 19 19.89 -6.13 17.08
C VAL A 19 20.58 -4.75 17.10
N CYS A 20 21.85 -4.66 16.68
CA CYS A 20 22.65 -3.44 16.80
C CYS A 20 22.42 -2.44 15.65
N GLY A 21 21.69 -2.84 14.61
CA GLY A 21 21.42 -2.03 13.42
C GLY A 21 20.22 -1.10 13.56
N PHE A 22 20.01 -0.51 14.73
CA PHE A 22 18.89 0.39 15.01
C PHE A 22 18.75 1.45 13.90
N ASP A 23 17.54 1.59 13.34
CA ASP A 23 17.18 2.49 12.23
C ASP A 23 17.99 2.32 10.91
N VAL A 24 18.77 1.25 10.77
CA VAL A 24 19.60 1.01 9.57
C VAL A 24 19.31 -0.34 8.92
N LEU A 25 19.21 -1.41 9.71
CA LEU A 25 19.02 -2.76 9.19
C LEU A 25 17.54 -3.13 9.13
N GLY A 26 17.17 -3.83 8.06
CA GLY A 26 15.85 -4.41 7.87
C GLY A 26 15.90 -5.66 7.02
N LEU A 27 14.96 -6.58 7.25
CA LEU A 27 14.80 -7.79 6.44
C LEU A 27 13.31 -8.04 6.18
N ALA A 28 13.00 -8.44 4.94
CA ALA A 28 11.67 -8.93 4.57
C ALA A 28 11.54 -10.41 4.94
N LEU A 29 10.36 -10.78 5.43
CA LEU A 29 9.96 -12.17 5.62
C LEU A 29 9.27 -12.68 4.35
N GLU A 30 8.99 -13.98 4.27
CA GLU A 30 8.21 -14.55 3.17
C GLU A 30 6.69 -14.43 3.44
N ALA A 31 6.28 -14.56 4.70
CA ALA A 31 4.92 -14.46 5.18
C ALA A 31 4.91 -14.23 6.71
N PRO A 32 3.80 -13.76 7.30
CA PRO A 32 2.58 -13.23 6.67
C PRO A 32 2.81 -11.86 6.01
N GLY A 33 1.76 -11.25 5.44
CA GLY A 33 1.83 -9.94 4.79
C GLY A 33 0.46 -9.38 4.42
N ASP A 34 0.42 -8.13 4.00
CA ASP A 34 -0.80 -7.46 3.57
C ASP A 34 -1.00 -7.55 2.06
N ARG A 35 -2.25 -7.45 1.62
CA ARG A 35 -2.60 -7.27 0.20
C ARG A 35 -3.33 -5.95 0.01
N VAL A 36 -3.04 -5.27 -1.09
CA VAL A 36 -3.79 -4.06 -1.48
C VAL A 36 -4.21 -4.21 -2.92
N THR A 37 -5.51 -4.02 -3.17
CA THR A 37 -6.09 -3.93 -4.51
C THR A 37 -6.35 -2.49 -4.85
N VAL A 38 -5.85 -2.06 -6.01
CA VAL A 38 -6.03 -0.71 -6.55
C VAL A 38 -6.90 -0.82 -7.80
N ARG A 39 -7.91 0.06 -7.90
CA ARG A 39 -8.78 0.18 -9.07
C ARG A 39 -8.83 1.60 -9.57
N LEU A 40 -8.93 1.76 -10.89
CA LEU A 40 -9.12 3.09 -11.49
C LEU A 40 -10.50 3.64 -11.15
N ARG A 41 -10.60 4.95 -10.93
CA ARG A 41 -11.87 5.66 -10.72
C ARG A 41 -12.14 6.68 -11.82
N HIS A 42 -13.43 6.94 -12.05
CA HIS A 42 -13.90 8.06 -12.89
C HIS A 42 -14.04 9.37 -12.09
N ALA A 43 -13.16 9.58 -11.12
CA ALA A 43 -13.07 10.79 -10.30
C ALA A 43 -11.61 10.94 -9.84
N PRO A 44 -11.12 12.16 -9.54
CA PRO A 44 -9.70 12.43 -9.34
C PRO A 44 -9.15 12.01 -7.97
N GLU A 45 -9.99 11.60 -7.03
CA GLU A 45 -9.55 11.36 -5.64
C GLU A 45 -9.02 9.94 -5.42
N VAL A 46 -7.99 9.84 -4.58
CA VAL A 46 -7.58 8.60 -3.92
C VAL A 46 -8.51 8.34 -2.75
N VAL A 47 -9.14 7.16 -2.70
CA VAL A 47 -10.06 6.77 -1.62
C VAL A 47 -9.74 5.37 -1.11
N VAL A 48 -9.85 5.16 0.20
CA VAL A 48 -9.83 3.82 0.78
C VAL A 48 -11.27 3.37 0.94
N THR A 49 -11.68 2.38 0.15
CA THR A 49 -13.08 1.93 0.10
C THR A 49 -13.38 0.81 1.08
N GLU A 50 -12.37 0.02 1.44
CA GLU A 50 -12.53 -1.14 2.31
C GLU A 50 -11.21 -1.50 2.99
N ILE A 51 -11.30 -1.93 4.25
CA ILE A 51 -10.20 -2.50 5.01
C ILE A 51 -10.72 -3.76 5.69
N THR A 52 -10.13 -4.92 5.39
CA THR A 52 -10.43 -6.19 6.06
C THR A 52 -9.29 -6.58 7.00
N GLY A 53 -9.59 -7.25 8.11
CA GLY A 53 -8.59 -7.72 9.08
C GLY A 53 -8.05 -6.64 10.02
N ASP A 54 -8.71 -5.49 10.14
CA ASP A 54 -8.29 -4.37 10.99
C ASP A 54 -9.18 -4.12 12.22
N ASP A 55 -10.27 -4.89 12.37
CA ASP A 55 -11.31 -4.69 13.39
C ASP A 55 -11.89 -3.26 13.41
N GLY A 56 -11.93 -2.57 12.26
CA GLY A 56 -12.43 -1.20 12.12
C GLY A 56 -11.57 -0.15 12.81
N ARG A 57 -10.28 -0.45 13.04
CA ARG A 57 -9.35 0.42 13.77
C ARG A 57 -8.57 1.37 12.88
N LEU A 58 -8.48 1.11 11.57
CA LEU A 58 -7.71 1.93 10.65
C LEU A 58 -8.59 3.00 9.99
N PRO A 59 -8.04 4.21 9.75
CA PRO A 59 -8.78 5.27 9.08
C PRO A 59 -9.03 4.91 7.61
N THR A 60 -10.22 5.25 7.12
CA THR A 60 -10.57 5.17 5.69
C THR A 60 -10.31 6.49 4.95
N ASP A 61 -10.04 7.57 5.67
CA ASP A 61 -9.53 8.80 5.05
C ASP A 61 -8.17 8.52 4.42
N ALA A 62 -8.04 8.82 3.12
CA ALA A 62 -6.84 8.51 2.37
C ALA A 62 -5.62 9.35 2.80
N GLY A 63 -5.83 10.51 3.43
CA GLY A 63 -4.75 11.32 3.99
C GLY A 63 -4.24 10.83 5.34
N GLU A 64 -5.09 10.16 6.11
CA GLU A 64 -4.73 9.55 7.40
C GLU A 64 -4.34 8.06 7.28
N ASN A 65 -4.65 7.42 6.15
CA ASN A 65 -4.27 6.05 5.85
C ASN A 65 -2.92 6.00 5.10
N THR A 66 -1.96 5.22 5.59
CA THR A 66 -0.63 5.11 4.98
C THR A 66 -0.63 4.61 3.54
N ALA A 67 -1.56 3.73 3.17
CA ALA A 67 -1.70 3.28 1.78
C ALA A 67 -2.22 4.40 0.87
N GLY A 68 -3.25 5.12 1.34
CA GLY A 68 -3.80 6.28 0.62
C GLY A 68 -2.79 7.40 0.44
N ALA A 69 -2.07 7.74 1.51
CA ALA A 69 -1.06 8.78 1.49
C ALA A 69 0.11 8.43 0.54
N ALA A 70 0.56 7.18 0.55
CA ALA A 70 1.64 6.71 -0.32
C ALA A 70 1.24 6.74 -1.80
N VAL A 71 0.03 6.28 -2.14
CA VAL A 71 -0.49 6.34 -3.51
C VAL A 71 -0.66 7.78 -3.98
N ARG A 72 -1.16 8.68 -3.14
CA ARG A 72 -1.25 10.10 -3.48
C ARG A 72 0.12 10.69 -3.77
N ALA A 73 1.13 10.41 -2.94
CA ALA A 73 2.50 10.86 -3.17
C ALA A 73 3.09 10.31 -4.48
N LEU A 74 2.81 9.05 -4.83
CA LEU A 74 3.22 8.46 -6.11
C LEU A 74 2.59 9.21 -7.29
N LEU A 75 1.28 9.49 -7.24
CA LEU A 75 0.58 10.22 -8.29
C LEU A 75 1.13 11.64 -8.44
N ASP A 76 1.32 12.33 -7.32
CA ASP A 76 1.89 13.69 -7.30
C ASP A 76 3.30 13.71 -7.91
N ALA A 77 4.15 12.74 -7.56
CA ALA A 77 5.50 12.60 -8.11
C ALA A 77 5.49 12.29 -9.63
N GLY A 78 4.50 11.53 -10.10
CA GLY A 78 4.30 11.22 -11.50
C GLY A 78 3.55 12.29 -12.30
N GLY A 79 3.09 13.37 -11.66
CA GLY A 79 2.24 14.38 -12.29
C GLY A 79 0.89 13.82 -12.78
N ARG A 80 0.37 12.82 -12.10
CA ARG A 80 -0.86 12.09 -12.44
C ARG A 80 -2.07 12.66 -11.68
N GLY A 81 -3.22 12.68 -12.33
CA GLY A 81 -4.47 13.25 -11.80
C GLY A 81 -5.62 12.25 -11.75
N GLU A 82 -5.37 11.00 -12.11
CA GLU A 82 -6.34 9.91 -12.04
C GLU A 82 -6.61 9.54 -10.59
N GLY A 83 -7.88 9.44 -10.21
CA GLY A 83 -8.22 8.88 -8.91
C GLY A 83 -8.25 7.37 -8.93
N VAL A 84 -8.02 6.79 -7.76
CA VAL A 84 -7.99 5.35 -7.54
C VAL A 84 -8.70 4.97 -6.25
N ALA A 85 -9.27 3.76 -6.24
CA ALA A 85 -9.87 3.15 -5.06
C ALA A 85 -8.92 2.08 -4.50
N LEU A 86 -8.73 2.09 -3.19
CA LEU A 86 -7.89 1.13 -2.46
C LEU A 86 -8.78 0.22 -1.61
N GLN A 87 -8.58 -1.09 -1.74
CA GLN A 87 -9.09 -2.11 -0.81
C GLN A 87 -7.89 -2.77 -0.14
N LEU A 88 -7.83 -2.72 1.19
CA LEU A 88 -6.73 -3.28 1.97
C LEU A 88 -7.20 -4.58 2.64
N ASP A 89 -6.40 -5.62 2.52
CA ASP A 89 -6.55 -6.87 3.27
C ASP A 89 -5.35 -7.05 4.21
N LYS A 90 -5.61 -6.85 5.50
CA LYS A 90 -4.62 -6.87 6.57
C LYS A 90 -4.33 -8.30 6.99
N GLY A 91 -3.16 -8.80 6.62
CA GLY A 91 -2.65 -10.09 7.08
C GLY A 91 -1.69 -9.96 8.26
N LEU A 92 -1.30 -8.73 8.62
CA LEU A 92 -0.41 -8.44 9.73
C LEU A 92 -1.17 -7.88 10.94
N PRO A 93 -0.85 -8.31 12.17
CA PRO A 93 -1.46 -7.73 13.36
C PRO A 93 -1.11 -6.26 13.50
N LEU A 94 -2.12 -5.47 13.86
CA LEU A 94 -1.96 -4.04 14.10
C LEU A 94 -1.03 -3.81 15.29
N SER A 95 -0.06 -2.91 15.12
CA SER A 95 0.95 -2.60 16.13
C SER A 95 1.78 -3.81 16.62
N GLY A 96 1.93 -4.84 15.79
CA GLY A 96 2.68 -6.06 16.13
C GLY A 96 4.20 -5.99 15.91
N GLY A 97 4.77 -4.83 15.56
CA GLY A 97 6.22 -4.68 15.31
C GLY A 97 6.73 -5.32 14.00
N MET A 98 5.83 -5.69 13.08
CA MET A 98 6.16 -6.40 11.83
C MET A 98 6.04 -5.53 10.56
N GLY A 99 6.09 -4.20 10.71
CA GLY A 99 6.02 -3.29 9.57
C GLY A 99 4.65 -3.21 8.89
N GLY A 100 3.55 -3.45 9.60
CA GLY A 100 2.21 -3.51 8.99
C GLY A 100 1.73 -2.25 8.27
N SER A 101 2.14 -1.06 8.70
CA SER A 101 1.85 0.19 7.96
C SER A 101 2.69 0.29 6.68
N ALA A 102 3.97 -0.07 6.75
CA ALA A 102 4.88 -0.09 5.63
C ALA A 102 4.45 -1.10 4.56
N ALA A 103 4.03 -2.30 4.96
CA ALA A 103 3.52 -3.33 4.06
C ALA A 103 2.31 -2.81 3.26
N SER A 104 1.32 -2.21 3.92
CA SER A 104 0.16 -1.62 3.23
C SER A 104 0.55 -0.48 2.27
N ALA A 105 1.48 0.39 2.66
CA ALA A 105 1.96 1.46 1.78
C ALA A 105 2.68 0.93 0.54
N VAL A 106 3.60 -0.01 0.71
CA VAL A 106 4.37 -0.61 -0.39
C VAL A 106 3.46 -1.39 -1.34
N ALA A 107 2.56 -2.24 -0.81
CA ALA A 107 1.61 -2.95 -1.65
C ALA A 107 0.71 -1.99 -2.45
N ALA A 108 0.25 -0.90 -1.85
CA ALA A 108 -0.57 0.09 -2.53
C ALA A 108 0.20 0.79 -3.67
N VAL A 109 1.43 1.24 -3.40
CA VAL A 109 2.29 1.91 -4.40
C VAL A 109 2.62 0.97 -5.56
N VAL A 110 3.04 -0.27 -5.27
CA VAL A 110 3.38 -1.25 -6.31
C VAL A 110 2.16 -1.58 -7.18
N ALA A 111 0.99 -1.76 -6.58
CA ALA A 111 -0.23 -2.01 -7.34
C ALA A 111 -0.67 -0.80 -8.17
N ALA A 112 -0.54 0.43 -7.64
CA ALA A 112 -0.89 1.65 -8.35
C ALA A 112 0.08 1.96 -9.51
N ASP A 113 1.39 1.81 -9.28
CA ASP A 113 2.42 1.96 -10.31
C ASP A 113 2.19 1.01 -11.49
N ALA A 114 1.93 -0.27 -11.18
CA ALA A 114 1.62 -1.29 -12.18
C ALA A 114 0.28 -1.04 -12.91
N LEU A 115 -0.76 -0.60 -12.19
CA LEU A 115 -2.07 -0.29 -12.78
C LEU A 115 -1.99 0.89 -13.77
N LEU A 116 -1.21 1.91 -13.43
CA LEU A 116 -1.12 3.17 -14.18
C LEU A 116 0.07 3.23 -15.14
N GLU A 117 0.87 2.15 -15.19
CA GLU A 117 2.06 2.00 -16.01
C GLU A 117 3.04 3.17 -15.81
N LEU A 118 3.27 3.59 -14.56
CA LEU A 118 4.12 4.75 -14.24
C LEU A 118 5.62 4.44 -14.41
N GLY A 119 5.99 3.16 -14.32
CA GLY A 119 7.35 2.71 -14.61
C GLY A 119 8.38 3.18 -13.59
N SER A 120 7.97 3.32 -12.32
CA SER A 120 8.91 3.62 -11.25
C SER A 120 9.98 2.52 -11.17
N PRO A 121 11.25 2.86 -10.88
CA PRO A 121 12.29 1.87 -10.70
C PRO A 121 11.94 0.93 -9.52
N PRO A 122 12.29 -0.37 -9.62
CA PRO A 122 12.03 -1.36 -8.58
C PRO A 122 12.85 -1.12 -7.30
#